data_AF-A0A267MNN5-F1
#
_entry.id   AF-A0A267MNN5-F1
#
_cell.length_a   1.000
_cell.length_b   1.000
_cell.length_c   1.000
_cell.angle_alpha   90.00
_cell.angle_beta   90.00
_cell.angle_gamma   90.00
#
_symmetry.space_group_name_H-M   'P 1'
#
loop_
_entity.id
_entity.type
_entity.pdbx_description
1 polymer ?
#
loop_
_entity_poly.entity_id
_entity_poly.type
_entity_poly.pdbx_seq_one_letter_code
_entity_poly.pdbx_strand_id
1 'polypeptide(L)'
;MIENCLLDQLKRLKTSSKESVENLESFSNFKKHMHVKRDVEEELYKLIFNSNNSISPKLILVCGSVGDGKSHLISYMKENNNDLIKNFKLHNDATESFDPEKLCIDTLNEELNDFSDERLSENHNEKMILAINLGTLSNFIDSKYGDRYTLLKQFVEDKKILDMNVEDYSYNEDEPFQYVNFSDYHMYSLTEEGPKSDYMRNIINKVVVKSDENPFYMAYNNGCDNCNYKDQCPIKYNYEFLQRDDVQEKITKLLIKGIITNKAIISTRALLDFIYSILVDVRFDNISRTKLKNILKNLEDKDYIDCMLPSILFTENDTSTIINILTKTDPLNSRNEYVDELVINLNNTQNLLQFFIDNMDIENDFKLKEILDANKNMPNREMKNALIKYFFRLYTFNGKESIANEKLYNEFCRLLYYWNVGDRKNIKELNKKIMESIYLWNGQADRDEININLGKKQSKYKVSQELELRPGKNEFKESDEKEILKFISEFLLNFEDRITDNKAQVSIDYKLYELLSKVRNGYRPNKKERTEYINFSEFINKITDIENRDDQIMFSCNMGKDNKKFVLEVDYDGDFRFVER
;
A
#
# COMPACT_ATOMS: atom_id res chain seq x y z
N MET A 1 -9.74 -38.78 -20.52
CA MET A 1 -10.27 -37.40 -20.37
C MET A 1 -9.82 -36.93 -19.00
N ILE A 2 -9.00 -35.88 -18.91
CA ILE A 2 -8.57 -35.35 -17.61
C ILE A 2 -9.62 -34.30 -17.21
N GLU A 3 -10.47 -34.62 -16.26
CA GLU A 3 -11.58 -33.76 -15.82
C GLU A 3 -11.12 -32.53 -15.02
N ASN A 4 -9.88 -32.50 -14.53
CA ASN A 4 -9.40 -31.51 -13.54
C ASN A 4 -8.17 -30.73 -14.03
N CYS A 5 -8.35 -29.71 -14.89
CA CYS A 5 -7.24 -28.81 -15.27
C CYS A 5 -7.03 -27.74 -14.18
N LEU A 6 -5.77 -27.48 -13.81
CA LEU A 6 -5.39 -26.44 -12.85
C LEU A 6 -5.99 -25.05 -13.19
N LEU A 7 -6.00 -24.69 -14.48
CA LEU A 7 -6.57 -23.41 -14.95
C LEU A 7 -8.03 -23.21 -14.49
N ASP A 8 -8.83 -24.27 -14.44
CA ASP A 8 -10.23 -24.17 -14.07
C ASP A 8 -10.40 -23.89 -12.56
N GLN A 9 -9.50 -24.39 -11.71
CA GLN A 9 -9.48 -24.01 -10.30
C GLN A 9 -8.94 -22.59 -10.10
N LEU A 10 -7.87 -22.21 -10.82
CA LEU A 10 -7.28 -20.88 -10.73
C LEU A 10 -8.27 -19.76 -11.10
N LYS A 11 -9.16 -19.99 -12.08
CA LYS A 11 -10.22 -19.02 -12.46
C LYS A 11 -11.15 -18.60 -11.30
N ARG A 12 -11.21 -19.37 -10.21
CA ARG A 12 -11.99 -19.02 -9.01
C ARG A 12 -11.41 -17.84 -8.24
N LEU A 13 -10.12 -17.58 -8.39
CA LEU A 13 -9.41 -16.45 -7.76
C LEU A 13 -9.77 -15.09 -8.40
N LYS A 14 -10.32 -15.08 -9.62
CA LYS A 14 -10.64 -13.85 -10.35
C LYS A 14 -11.69 -13.02 -9.63
N THR A 15 -11.53 -11.71 -9.73
CA THR A 15 -12.55 -10.71 -9.34
C THR A 15 -13.92 -10.94 -9.98
N SER A 16 -13.96 -11.45 -11.22
CA SER A 16 -15.20 -11.73 -11.96
C SER A 16 -15.83 -13.09 -11.65
N SER A 17 -15.26 -13.88 -10.73
CA SER A 17 -15.74 -15.24 -10.44
C SER A 17 -17.01 -15.18 -9.58
N LYS A 18 -17.87 -16.20 -9.63
CA LYS A 18 -19.02 -16.29 -8.71
C LYS A 18 -18.59 -16.35 -7.23
N GLU A 19 -17.38 -16.82 -6.96
CA GLU A 19 -16.81 -16.90 -5.61
C GLU A 19 -16.42 -15.53 -5.05
N SER A 20 -16.26 -14.52 -5.91
CA SER A 20 -15.91 -13.15 -5.50
C SER A 20 -17.08 -12.37 -4.90
N VAL A 21 -18.32 -12.82 -5.13
CA VAL A 21 -19.55 -12.22 -4.60
C VAL A 21 -19.83 -12.78 -3.21
N GLU A 22 -19.97 -11.90 -2.23
CA GLU A 22 -20.30 -12.26 -0.85
C GLU A 22 -21.81 -12.26 -0.66
N ASN A 23 -22.35 -13.37 -0.16
CA ASN A 23 -23.75 -13.49 0.26
C ASN A 23 -23.75 -13.96 1.71
N LEU A 24 -24.40 -13.21 2.60
CA LEU A 24 -24.54 -13.52 4.04
C LEU A 24 -25.28 -14.83 4.32
N GLU A 25 -25.93 -15.41 3.30
CA GLU A 25 -26.68 -16.67 3.41
C GLU A 25 -25.86 -17.91 3.05
N SER A 26 -24.70 -17.78 2.37
CA SER A 26 -23.91 -18.97 1.99
C SER A 26 -22.39 -18.73 2.02
N PHE A 27 -21.71 -19.56 2.81
CA PHE A 27 -20.25 -19.59 2.89
C PHE A 27 -19.74 -20.83 2.15
N SER A 28 -19.14 -20.64 0.96
CA SER A 28 -18.71 -21.76 0.11
C SER A 28 -17.49 -22.48 0.70
N ASN A 29 -17.32 -23.78 0.36
CA ASN A 29 -16.12 -24.54 0.74
C ASN A 29 -14.82 -23.86 0.30
N PHE A 30 -14.86 -23.12 -0.82
CA PHE A 30 -13.71 -22.36 -1.30
C PHE A 30 -13.41 -21.14 -0.43
N LYS A 31 -14.43 -20.39 -0.02
CA LYS A 31 -14.26 -19.30 0.94
C LYS A 31 -13.71 -19.79 2.27
N LYS A 32 -14.15 -20.97 2.73
CA LYS A 32 -13.59 -21.63 3.91
C LYS A 32 -12.13 -22.03 3.72
N HIS A 33 -11.77 -22.58 2.56
CA HIS A 33 -10.38 -22.92 2.25
C HIS A 33 -9.48 -21.68 2.21
N MET A 34 -9.90 -20.63 1.50
CA MET A 34 -9.13 -19.41 1.28
C MET A 34 -9.16 -18.43 2.46
N HIS A 35 -9.98 -18.66 3.48
CA HIS A 35 -10.00 -17.83 4.67
C HIS A 35 -8.63 -17.89 5.39
N VAL A 36 -8.08 -16.72 5.64
CA VAL A 36 -6.88 -16.49 6.44
C VAL A 36 -7.29 -15.56 7.57
N LYS A 37 -7.08 -16.02 8.80
CA LYS A 37 -7.39 -15.27 10.01
C LYS A 37 -6.62 -13.94 10.02
N ARG A 38 -7.32 -12.87 10.40
CA ARG A 38 -6.74 -11.52 10.58
C ARG A 38 -6.89 -11.11 12.05
N ASP A 39 -6.03 -10.25 12.56
CA ASP A 39 -6.09 -9.83 13.97
C ASP A 39 -7.40 -9.10 14.31
N VAL A 40 -7.96 -8.36 13.34
CA VAL A 40 -9.28 -7.72 13.45
C VAL A 40 -10.41 -8.71 13.78
N GLU A 41 -10.25 -9.98 13.44
CA GLU A 41 -11.20 -11.05 13.76
C GLU A 41 -11.32 -11.29 15.25
N GLU A 42 -10.19 -11.27 15.97
CA GLU A 42 -10.19 -11.48 17.41
C GLU A 42 -10.82 -10.30 18.15
N GLU A 43 -10.54 -9.08 17.71
CA GLU A 43 -11.16 -7.87 18.26
C GLU A 43 -12.68 -7.86 18.03
N LEU A 44 -13.12 -8.16 16.80
CA LEU A 44 -14.55 -8.28 16.51
C LEU A 44 -15.20 -9.39 17.34
N TYR A 45 -14.54 -10.54 17.50
CA TYR A 45 -15.04 -11.63 18.32
C TYR A 45 -15.25 -11.20 19.77
N LYS A 46 -14.27 -10.50 20.38
CA LYS A 46 -14.36 -9.98 21.75
C LYS A 46 -15.53 -8.99 21.90
N LEU A 47 -15.70 -8.08 20.93
CA LEU A 47 -16.82 -7.13 20.93
C LEU A 47 -18.16 -7.83 20.87
N ILE A 48 -18.32 -8.82 19.98
CA ILE A 48 -19.54 -9.62 19.85
C ILE A 48 -19.80 -10.39 21.14
N PHE A 49 -18.80 -11.07 21.68
CA PHE A 49 -18.93 -11.87 22.90
C PHE A 49 -19.37 -11.03 24.09
N ASN A 50 -18.72 -9.88 24.32
CA ASN A 50 -19.05 -8.99 25.43
C ASN A 50 -20.42 -8.33 25.23
N SER A 51 -20.72 -7.85 24.01
CA SER A 51 -22.03 -7.26 23.68
C SER A 51 -23.16 -8.28 23.84
N ASN A 52 -22.92 -9.56 23.54
CA ASN A 52 -23.90 -10.61 23.73
C ASN A 52 -24.30 -10.80 25.20
N ASN A 53 -23.38 -10.58 26.13
CA ASN A 53 -23.64 -10.69 27.57
C ASN A 53 -24.29 -9.43 28.16
N SER A 54 -24.36 -8.33 27.41
CA SER A 54 -25.02 -7.09 27.83
C SER A 54 -26.55 -7.25 27.91
N ILE A 55 -27.16 -6.47 28.80
CA ILE A 55 -28.62 -6.35 28.96
C ILE A 55 -29.16 -5.07 28.28
N SER A 56 -28.27 -4.12 27.97
CA SER A 56 -28.57 -2.89 27.23
C SER A 56 -28.40 -3.08 25.72
N PRO A 57 -29.02 -2.22 24.88
CA PRO A 57 -28.86 -2.32 23.45
C PRO A 57 -27.41 -2.09 23.02
N LYS A 58 -26.94 -2.87 22.05
CA LYS A 58 -25.56 -2.80 21.53
C LYS A 58 -25.51 -2.80 20.01
N LEU A 59 -24.94 -1.75 19.44
CA LEU A 59 -24.63 -1.64 18.02
C LEU A 59 -23.12 -1.76 17.81
N ILE A 60 -22.70 -2.76 17.04
CA ILE A 60 -21.31 -2.94 16.63
C ILE A 60 -21.17 -2.47 15.19
N LEU A 61 -20.45 -1.38 14.98
CA LEU A 61 -20.10 -0.86 13.66
C LEU A 61 -18.84 -1.56 13.15
N VAL A 62 -19.00 -2.30 12.05
CA VAL A 62 -17.90 -2.92 11.32
C VAL A 62 -17.57 -1.99 10.15
N CYS A 63 -16.59 -1.10 10.38
CA CYS A 63 -16.19 -0.05 9.45
C CYS A 63 -15.06 -0.50 8.52
N GLY A 64 -14.95 0.14 7.35
CA GLY A 64 -13.83 -0.03 6.42
C GLY A 64 -14.20 0.23 4.98
N SER A 65 -13.24 0.10 4.07
CA SER A 65 -13.40 0.34 2.64
C SER A 65 -14.05 -0.85 1.90
N VAL A 66 -14.40 -0.63 0.63
CA VAL A 66 -14.92 -1.68 -0.25
C VAL A 66 -13.81 -2.71 -0.52
N GLY A 67 -14.10 -3.99 -0.27
CA GLY A 67 -13.15 -5.08 -0.51
C GLY A 67 -12.27 -5.46 0.69
N ASP A 68 -12.39 -4.78 1.83
CA ASP A 68 -11.62 -5.11 3.06
C ASP A 68 -12.02 -6.45 3.70
N GLY A 69 -13.09 -7.10 3.20
CA GLY A 69 -13.56 -8.40 3.66
C GLY A 69 -14.52 -8.31 4.86
N LYS A 70 -15.18 -7.17 5.08
CA LYS A 70 -16.16 -6.96 6.16
C LYS A 70 -17.26 -8.03 6.13
N SER A 71 -17.93 -8.20 4.99
CA SER A 71 -19.01 -9.18 4.87
C SER A 71 -18.52 -10.63 4.79
N HIS A 72 -17.29 -10.88 4.31
CA HIS A 72 -16.64 -12.20 4.42
C HIS A 72 -16.44 -12.56 5.89
N LEU A 73 -15.97 -11.63 6.71
CA LEU A 73 -15.76 -11.88 8.13
C LEU A 73 -17.08 -12.11 8.86
N ILE A 74 -18.11 -11.29 8.60
CA ILE A 74 -19.44 -11.51 9.19
C ILE A 74 -20.01 -12.88 8.77
N SER A 75 -19.86 -13.26 7.50
CA SER A 75 -20.31 -14.57 7.01
C SER A 75 -19.54 -15.72 7.65
N TYR A 76 -18.21 -15.57 7.79
CA TYR A 76 -17.36 -16.54 8.46
C TYR A 76 -17.73 -16.69 9.94
N MET A 77 -17.95 -15.58 10.63
CA MET A 77 -18.37 -15.56 12.03
C MET A 77 -19.72 -16.25 12.18
N LYS A 78 -20.71 -15.96 11.32
CA LYS A 78 -22.04 -16.61 11.35
C LYS A 78 -21.96 -18.12 11.22
N GLU A 79 -21.06 -18.63 10.37
CA GLU A 79 -20.84 -20.06 10.16
C GLU A 79 -20.16 -20.73 11.37
N ASN A 80 -19.13 -20.10 11.95
CA ASN A 80 -18.31 -20.72 13.01
C ASN A 80 -18.74 -20.38 14.45
N ASN A 81 -19.54 -19.32 14.65
CA ASN A 81 -19.98 -18.81 15.95
C ASN A 81 -21.49 -18.54 15.97
N ASN A 82 -22.25 -19.43 15.31
CA ASN A 82 -23.69 -19.29 15.10
C ASN A 82 -24.48 -19.02 16.39
N ASP A 83 -24.08 -19.62 17.51
CA ASP A 83 -24.80 -19.45 18.78
C ASP A 83 -24.67 -18.05 19.39
N LEU A 84 -23.57 -17.33 19.12
CA LEU A 84 -23.41 -15.94 19.53
C LEU A 84 -24.15 -15.00 18.58
N ILE A 85 -24.07 -15.26 17.28
CA ILE A 85 -24.50 -14.32 16.24
C ILE A 85 -26.00 -14.34 15.99
N LYS A 86 -26.69 -15.45 16.29
CA LYS A 86 -28.16 -15.51 16.25
C LYS A 86 -28.85 -14.44 17.09
N ASN A 87 -28.18 -13.93 18.12
CA ASN A 87 -28.71 -12.88 19.00
C ASN A 87 -28.53 -11.47 18.44
N PHE A 88 -27.89 -11.32 17.26
CA PHE A 88 -27.66 -10.04 16.62
C PHE A 88 -28.42 -9.93 15.30
N LYS A 89 -29.05 -8.78 15.07
CA LYS A 89 -29.48 -8.36 13.74
C LYS A 89 -28.24 -8.06 12.91
N LEU A 90 -28.08 -8.74 11.77
CA LEU A 90 -26.97 -8.51 10.86
C LEU A 90 -27.43 -7.65 9.69
N HIS A 91 -26.76 -6.53 9.46
CA HIS A 91 -26.97 -5.70 8.28
C HIS A 91 -25.64 -5.42 7.58
N ASN A 92 -25.66 -5.51 6.25
CA ASN A 92 -24.51 -5.20 5.42
C ASN A 92 -24.93 -4.17 4.38
N ASP A 93 -24.32 -3.00 4.44
CA ASP A 93 -24.53 -1.87 3.55
C ASP A 93 -23.87 -2.10 2.17
N ALA A 94 -24.03 -3.29 1.59
CA ALA A 94 -23.39 -3.63 0.32
C ALA A 94 -24.00 -2.80 -0.83
N THR A 95 -23.30 -1.70 -1.12
CA THR A 95 -23.44 -0.80 -2.26
C THR A 95 -23.49 -1.53 -3.60
N GLU A 96 -24.68 -1.88 -4.08
CA GLU A 96 -25.03 -1.98 -5.51
C GLU A 96 -26.53 -1.70 -5.71
N SER A 97 -26.94 -0.43 -5.65
CA SER A 97 -28.23 0.02 -6.20
C SER A 97 -28.05 1.31 -6.98
N PHE A 98 -28.68 1.37 -8.17
CA PHE A 98 -28.41 2.34 -9.24
C PHE A 98 -28.98 3.77 -9.01
N ASP A 99 -29.32 4.12 -7.77
CA ASP A 99 -29.34 5.49 -7.24
C ASP A 99 -29.18 5.37 -5.70
N PRO A 100 -27.93 5.28 -5.19
CA PRO A 100 -27.67 4.65 -3.89
C PRO A 100 -28.01 5.52 -2.67
N GLU A 101 -27.82 6.84 -2.72
CA GLU A 101 -27.74 7.64 -1.48
C GLU A 101 -29.09 7.83 -0.78
N LYS A 102 -30.17 8.12 -1.52
CA LYS A 102 -31.48 8.37 -0.88
C LYS A 102 -32.06 7.10 -0.26
N LEU A 103 -32.09 6.01 -1.03
CA LEU A 103 -32.64 4.73 -0.56
C LEU A 103 -31.75 4.10 0.53
N CYS A 104 -30.42 4.22 0.44
CA CYS A 104 -29.51 3.70 1.46
C CYS A 104 -29.69 4.44 2.80
N ILE A 105 -29.67 5.78 2.81
CA ILE A 105 -29.83 6.55 4.06
C ILE A 105 -31.22 6.32 4.67
N ASP A 106 -32.27 6.28 3.84
CA ASP A 106 -33.63 5.97 4.30
C ASP A 106 -33.71 4.56 4.92
N THR A 107 -33.11 3.55 4.27
CA THR A 107 -33.03 2.16 4.79
C THR A 107 -32.22 2.08 6.07
N LEU A 108 -31.07 2.75 6.15
CA LEU A 108 -30.25 2.82 7.36
C LEU A 108 -31.04 3.42 8.52
N ASN A 109 -31.84 4.45 8.28
CA ASN A 109 -32.68 5.06 9.32
C ASN A 109 -33.77 4.10 9.83
N GLU A 110 -34.35 3.26 8.97
CA GLU A 110 -35.29 2.21 9.38
C GLU A 110 -34.58 1.12 10.18
N GLU A 111 -33.42 0.68 9.70
CA GLU A 111 -32.67 -0.43 10.29
C GLU A 111 -32.02 -0.07 11.63
N LEU A 112 -31.57 1.18 11.79
CA LEU A 112 -30.97 1.71 13.01
C LEU A 112 -31.99 2.30 13.99
N ASN A 113 -33.29 2.21 13.72
CA ASN A 113 -34.30 2.90 14.51
C ASN A 113 -34.22 2.60 16.02
N ASP A 114 -33.92 1.34 16.39
CA ASP A 114 -33.76 0.90 17.78
C ASP A 114 -32.51 1.48 18.47
N PHE A 115 -31.62 2.12 17.70
CA PHE A 115 -30.42 2.81 18.17
C PHE A 115 -30.51 4.34 18.02
N SER A 116 -31.71 4.87 17.77
CA SER A 116 -31.97 6.31 17.84
C SER A 116 -31.97 6.80 19.29
N ASP A 117 -31.69 8.10 19.49
CA ASP A 117 -31.59 8.69 20.83
C ASP A 117 -32.84 8.46 21.69
N GLU A 118 -34.03 8.50 21.05
CA GLU A 118 -35.32 8.20 21.70
C GLU A 118 -35.41 6.74 22.15
N ARG A 119 -35.09 5.79 21.25
CA ARG A 119 -35.21 4.35 21.55
C ARG A 119 -34.16 3.86 22.53
N LEU A 120 -32.95 4.40 22.49
CA LEU A 120 -31.90 4.08 23.46
C LEU A 120 -32.27 4.44 24.91
N SER A 121 -33.22 5.37 25.10
CA SER A 121 -33.75 5.71 26.41
C SER A 121 -34.81 4.71 26.93
N GLU A 122 -35.31 3.83 26.05
CA GLU A 122 -36.25 2.77 26.39
C GLU A 122 -35.52 1.52 26.91
N ASN A 123 -36.19 0.74 27.76
CA ASN A 123 -35.64 -0.54 28.22
C ASN A 123 -35.86 -1.64 27.17
N HIS A 124 -34.86 -1.85 26.31
CA HIS A 124 -34.79 -2.97 25.37
C HIS A 124 -33.37 -3.56 25.32
N ASN A 125 -33.19 -4.68 24.64
CA ASN A 125 -31.90 -5.40 24.56
C ASN A 125 -31.57 -5.77 23.10
N GLU A 126 -31.88 -4.85 22.18
CA GLU A 126 -31.62 -5.07 20.75
C GLU A 126 -30.12 -5.01 20.47
N LYS A 127 -29.65 -5.95 19.65
CA LYS A 127 -28.24 -6.11 19.32
C LYS A 127 -28.07 -6.18 17.83
N MET A 128 -27.14 -5.39 17.31
CA MET A 128 -26.95 -5.27 15.87
C MET A 128 -25.48 -5.22 15.51
N ILE A 129 -25.13 -5.87 14.40
CA ILE A 129 -23.84 -5.73 13.74
C ILE A 129 -24.09 -5.11 12.38
N LEU A 130 -23.55 -3.91 12.18
CA LEU A 130 -23.69 -3.14 10.94
C LEU A 130 -22.34 -3.08 10.24
N ALA A 131 -22.19 -3.79 9.11
CA ALA A 131 -21.09 -3.55 8.19
C ALA A 131 -21.40 -2.35 7.31
N ILE A 132 -20.59 -1.30 7.41
CA ILE A 132 -20.82 -0.03 6.72
C ILE A 132 -19.50 0.56 6.18
N ASN A 133 -19.60 1.32 5.09
CA ASN A 133 -18.49 2.13 4.60
C ASN A 133 -18.40 3.43 5.41
N LEU A 134 -17.19 3.88 5.75
CA LEU A 134 -16.97 5.14 6.49
C LEU A 134 -17.64 6.34 5.80
N GLY A 135 -17.61 6.38 4.46
CA GLY A 135 -18.30 7.43 3.69
C GLY A 135 -19.82 7.39 3.85
N THR A 136 -20.43 6.20 3.83
CA THR A 136 -21.89 6.06 4.06
C THR A 136 -22.25 6.46 5.49
N LEU A 137 -21.43 6.08 6.47
CA LEU A 137 -21.64 6.46 7.87
C LEU A 137 -21.60 7.98 8.05
N SER A 138 -20.60 8.64 7.46
CA SER A 138 -20.49 10.11 7.47
C SER A 138 -21.72 10.75 6.81
N ASN A 139 -22.11 10.28 5.62
CA ASN A 139 -23.28 10.80 4.91
C ASN A 139 -24.59 10.60 5.68
N PHE A 140 -24.73 9.48 6.41
CA PHE A 140 -25.91 9.20 7.23
C PHE A 140 -26.01 10.18 8.41
N ILE A 141 -24.89 10.40 9.10
CA ILE A 141 -24.81 11.30 10.27
C ILE A 141 -25.08 12.76 9.88
N ASP A 142 -24.64 13.18 8.69
CA ASP A 142 -24.88 14.53 8.18
C ASP A 142 -26.19 14.66 7.37
N SER A 143 -27.01 13.60 7.33
CA SER A 143 -28.29 13.59 6.63
C SER A 143 -29.42 14.25 7.43
N LYS A 144 -30.61 14.33 6.81
CA LYS A 144 -31.87 14.74 7.45
C LYS A 144 -32.26 13.90 8.69
N TYR A 145 -31.65 12.73 8.88
CA TYR A 145 -31.90 11.87 10.05
C TYR A 145 -30.87 12.06 11.16
N GLY A 146 -29.78 12.79 10.95
CA GLY A 146 -28.70 12.98 11.92
C GLY A 146 -29.20 13.48 13.28
N ASP A 147 -30.22 14.35 13.29
CA ASP A 147 -30.86 14.88 14.51
C ASP A 147 -31.51 13.80 15.39
N ARG A 148 -31.76 12.59 14.86
CA ARG A 148 -32.28 11.43 15.63
C ARG A 148 -31.19 10.58 16.27
N TYR A 149 -29.93 10.81 15.89
CA TYR A 149 -28.78 9.96 16.21
C TYR A 149 -27.61 10.81 16.75
N THR A 150 -27.90 11.78 17.61
CA THR A 150 -26.89 12.70 18.14
C THR A 150 -25.87 11.99 19.03
N LEU A 151 -26.27 10.94 19.76
CA LEU A 151 -25.35 10.12 20.54
C LEU A 151 -24.39 9.33 19.65
N LEU A 152 -24.88 8.82 18.52
CA LEU A 152 -24.05 8.12 17.53
C LEU A 152 -23.09 9.09 16.85
N LYS A 153 -23.56 10.29 16.50
CA LYS A 153 -22.72 11.37 15.95
C LYS A 153 -21.58 11.71 16.91
N GLN A 154 -21.90 11.94 18.18
CA GLN A 154 -20.91 12.22 19.21
C GLN A 154 -19.91 11.06 19.37
N PHE A 155 -20.39 9.81 19.38
CA PHE A 155 -19.51 8.64 19.44
C PHE A 155 -18.52 8.58 18.25
N VAL A 156 -18.99 8.87 17.03
CA VAL A 156 -18.14 8.90 15.83
C VAL A 156 -17.09 10.01 15.90
N GLU A 157 -17.43 11.18 16.43
CA GLU A 157 -16.52 12.30 16.63
C GLU A 157 -15.51 12.02 17.76
N ASP A 158 -15.95 11.50 18.90
CA ASP A 158 -15.12 11.23 20.09
C ASP A 158 -14.10 10.12 19.83
N LYS A 159 -14.51 9.05 19.15
CA LYS A 159 -13.64 7.94 18.71
C LYS A 159 -12.94 8.21 17.38
N LYS A 160 -13.05 9.45 16.86
CA LYS A 160 -12.43 9.93 15.62
C LYS A 160 -12.46 8.90 14.50
N ILE A 161 -13.60 8.23 14.31
CA ILE A 161 -13.72 7.04 13.45
C ILE A 161 -13.43 7.40 11.97
N LEU A 162 -13.58 8.68 11.63
CA LEU A 162 -13.32 9.24 10.30
C LEU A 162 -11.88 9.77 10.12
N ASP A 163 -11.09 9.90 11.20
CA ASP A 163 -9.72 10.41 11.15
C ASP A 163 -8.68 9.28 10.93
N MET A 164 -7.50 9.63 10.42
CA MET A 164 -6.37 8.69 10.29
C MET A 164 -5.64 8.50 11.63
N ASN A 165 -6.26 7.81 12.59
CA ASN A 165 -5.63 7.45 13.86
C ASN A 165 -5.73 5.95 14.14
N VAL A 166 -4.74 5.41 14.85
CA VAL A 166 -4.79 4.04 15.36
C VAL A 166 -5.49 4.06 16.72
N GLU A 167 -6.68 3.47 16.77
CA GLU A 167 -7.49 3.43 18.00
C GLU A 167 -7.52 2.05 18.67
N ASP A 168 -7.84 2.09 19.97
CA ASP A 168 -8.11 0.92 20.79
C ASP A 168 -9.61 0.57 20.68
N TYR A 169 -9.90 -0.68 20.35
CA TYR A 169 -11.28 -1.19 20.22
C TYR A 169 -11.76 -1.89 21.49
N SER A 170 -11.16 -1.57 22.63
CA SER A 170 -11.57 -2.10 23.92
C SER A 170 -13.07 -1.92 24.14
N TYR A 171 -13.75 -3.00 24.55
CA TYR A 171 -15.18 -2.96 24.84
C TYR A 171 -15.49 -1.99 25.99
N ASN A 172 -16.47 -1.11 25.77
CA ASN A 172 -17.03 -0.25 26.82
C ASN A 172 -18.46 -0.71 27.18
N GLU A 173 -18.67 -1.13 28.43
CA GLU A 173 -19.98 -1.59 28.90
C GLU A 173 -21.03 -0.47 28.93
N ASP A 174 -20.60 0.76 29.21
CA ASP A 174 -21.49 1.92 29.39
C ASP A 174 -21.91 2.55 28.04
N GLU A 175 -21.20 2.27 26.94
CA GLU A 175 -21.49 2.82 25.62
C GLU A 175 -22.42 1.89 24.82
N PRO A 176 -23.54 2.37 24.26
CA PRO A 176 -24.42 1.55 23.41
C PRO A 176 -23.78 1.22 22.05
N PHE A 177 -22.75 1.96 21.67
CA PHE A 177 -22.04 1.81 20.40
C PHE A 177 -20.66 1.21 20.64
N GLN A 178 -20.26 0.30 19.76
CA GLN A 178 -18.92 -0.27 19.65
C GLN A 178 -18.50 -0.20 18.19
N TYR A 179 -17.21 -0.19 17.90
CA TYR A 179 -16.76 -0.22 16.52
C TYR A 179 -15.44 -0.95 16.35
N VAL A 180 -15.21 -1.41 15.12
CA VAL A 180 -13.93 -1.89 14.66
C VAL A 180 -13.69 -1.37 13.24
N ASN A 181 -12.53 -0.79 12.98
CA ASN A 181 -12.19 -0.29 11.65
C ASN A 181 -11.19 -1.23 10.96
N PHE A 182 -11.60 -1.82 9.83
CA PHE A 182 -10.75 -2.71 9.06
C PHE A 182 -9.60 -1.98 8.36
N SER A 183 -9.77 -0.68 8.11
CA SER A 183 -8.76 0.12 7.44
C SER A 183 -7.55 0.42 8.31
N ASP A 184 -7.64 0.22 9.63
CA ASP A 184 -6.51 0.38 10.56
C ASP A 184 -5.55 -0.83 10.49
N TYR A 185 -6.03 -1.96 9.97
CA TYR A 185 -5.24 -3.18 9.81
C TYR A 185 -4.68 -3.28 8.40
N HIS A 186 -3.40 -2.95 8.28
CA HIS A 186 -2.67 -3.12 7.03
C HIS A 186 -2.52 -4.59 6.68
N MET A 187 -2.28 -4.87 5.40
CA MET A 187 -1.94 -6.23 4.96
C MET A 187 -0.52 -6.65 5.36
N TYR A 188 0.25 -5.75 5.96
CA TYR A 188 1.63 -5.97 6.37
C TYR A 188 1.85 -5.31 7.74
N SER A 189 2.84 -5.77 8.47
CA SER A 189 3.27 -5.22 9.74
C SER A 189 4.61 -4.51 9.61
N LEU A 190 4.90 -3.63 10.55
CA LEU A 190 6.20 -2.98 10.67
C LEU A 190 7.03 -3.65 11.76
N THR A 191 8.30 -3.92 11.46
CA THR A 191 9.31 -4.34 12.43
C THR A 191 10.58 -3.50 12.27
N GLU A 192 11.47 -3.56 13.24
CA GLU A 192 12.77 -2.86 13.18
C GLU A 192 13.62 -3.29 11.97
N GLU A 193 13.51 -4.57 11.55
CA GLU A 193 14.26 -5.14 10.42
C GLU A 193 13.65 -4.77 9.06
N GLY A 194 12.42 -4.23 9.06
CA GLY A 194 11.67 -3.89 7.86
C GLY A 194 10.24 -4.42 7.91
N PRO A 195 9.43 -4.09 6.88
CA PRO A 195 8.05 -4.52 6.84
C PRO A 195 7.95 -5.98 6.39
N LYS A 196 6.98 -6.71 6.96
CA LYS A 196 6.69 -8.12 6.60
C LYS A 196 5.19 -8.37 6.53
N SER A 197 4.78 -9.49 5.92
CA SER A 197 3.36 -9.84 5.86
C SER A 197 3.15 -11.35 5.92
N ASP A 198 2.65 -11.81 7.06
CA ASP A 198 2.18 -13.20 7.19
C ASP A 198 0.85 -13.38 6.47
N TYR A 199 -0.01 -12.36 6.42
CA TYR A 199 -1.31 -12.43 5.73
C TYR A 199 -1.15 -12.70 4.22
N MET A 200 -0.35 -11.89 3.51
CA MET A 200 -0.13 -12.07 2.07
C MET A 200 0.51 -13.42 1.78
N ARG A 201 1.51 -13.81 2.58
CA ARG A 201 2.21 -15.08 2.44
C ARG A 201 1.26 -16.25 2.66
N ASN A 202 0.40 -16.20 3.68
CA ASN A 202 -0.60 -17.23 3.94
C ASN A 202 -1.63 -17.35 2.82
N ILE A 203 -2.07 -16.23 2.22
CA ILE A 203 -2.98 -16.24 1.07
C ILE A 203 -2.32 -16.91 -0.15
N ILE A 204 -1.06 -16.57 -0.46
CA ILE A 204 -0.30 -17.22 -1.54
C ILE A 204 -0.15 -18.72 -1.25
N ASN A 205 0.25 -19.06 -0.02
CA ASN A 205 0.46 -20.44 0.40
C ASN A 205 -0.83 -21.27 0.31
N LYS A 206 -2.02 -20.72 0.62
CA LYS A 206 -3.30 -21.42 0.44
C LYS A 206 -3.57 -21.86 -1.01
N VAL A 207 -2.94 -21.22 -2.00
CA VAL A 207 -3.03 -21.60 -3.41
C VAL A 207 -2.03 -22.69 -3.78
N VAL A 208 -0.80 -22.65 -3.25
CA VAL A 208 0.32 -23.51 -3.69
C VAL A 208 0.73 -24.62 -2.73
N VAL A 209 0.20 -24.63 -1.49
CA VAL A 209 0.57 -25.60 -0.45
C VAL A 209 0.33 -27.04 -0.92
N LYS A 210 1.31 -27.91 -0.68
CA LYS A 210 1.27 -29.34 -1.01
C LYS A 210 0.41 -30.09 0.00
N SER A 211 -0.90 -30.07 -0.21
CA SER A 211 -1.88 -30.76 0.64
C SER A 211 -3.00 -31.33 -0.21
N ASP A 212 -3.47 -32.53 0.14
CA ASP A 212 -4.65 -33.15 -0.49
C ASP A 212 -5.94 -32.40 -0.16
N GLU A 213 -5.94 -31.52 0.85
CA GLU A 213 -7.05 -30.60 1.13
C GLU A 213 -7.05 -29.38 0.20
N ASN A 214 -5.92 -29.08 -0.45
CA ASN A 214 -5.81 -27.94 -1.35
C ASN A 214 -6.38 -28.27 -2.74
N PRO A 215 -7.51 -27.66 -3.16
CA PRO A 215 -8.13 -27.94 -4.45
C PRO A 215 -7.25 -27.57 -5.65
N PHE A 216 -6.38 -26.57 -5.52
CA PHE A 216 -5.45 -26.17 -6.57
C PHE A 216 -4.34 -27.22 -6.72
N TYR A 217 -3.76 -27.66 -5.61
CA TYR A 217 -2.71 -28.69 -5.62
C TYR A 217 -3.24 -30.03 -6.13
N MET A 218 -4.46 -30.42 -5.74
CA MET A 218 -5.11 -31.61 -6.29
C MET A 218 -5.29 -31.51 -7.82
N ALA A 219 -5.70 -30.35 -8.34
CA ALA A 219 -5.85 -30.15 -9.77
C ALA A 219 -4.49 -30.14 -10.51
N TYR A 220 -3.44 -29.63 -9.85
CA TYR A 220 -2.07 -29.72 -10.34
C TYR A 220 -1.58 -31.18 -10.39
N ASN A 221 -1.59 -31.89 -9.26
CA ASN A 221 -1.06 -33.25 -9.12
C ASN A 221 -1.83 -34.26 -10.00
N ASN A 222 -3.16 -34.21 -10.00
CA ASN A 222 -3.97 -35.16 -10.78
C ASN A 222 -4.08 -34.76 -12.27
N GLY A 223 -4.01 -33.46 -12.56
CA GLY A 223 -4.31 -32.91 -13.87
C GLY A 223 -3.09 -32.60 -14.73
N CYS A 224 -2.16 -31.82 -14.19
CA CYS A 224 -0.99 -31.34 -14.92
C CYS A 224 0.04 -32.45 -15.15
N ASP A 225 0.29 -33.32 -14.17
CA ASP A 225 1.30 -34.39 -14.30
C ASP A 225 0.93 -35.43 -15.36
N ASN A 226 -0.37 -35.65 -15.56
CA ASN A 226 -0.91 -36.55 -16.58
C ASN A 226 -1.18 -35.85 -17.93
N CYS A 227 -0.84 -34.56 -18.07
CA CYS A 227 -1.10 -33.79 -19.27
C CYS A 227 -0.02 -34.00 -20.33
N ASN A 228 -0.42 -34.23 -21.59
CA ASN A 228 0.49 -34.36 -22.72
C ASN A 228 1.32 -33.09 -23.03
N TYR A 229 0.94 -31.95 -22.46
CA TYR A 229 1.60 -30.66 -22.66
C TYR A 229 2.30 -30.15 -21.40
N LYS A 230 2.55 -31.02 -20.42
CA LYS A 230 3.08 -30.62 -19.10
C LYS A 230 4.39 -29.83 -19.22
N ASP A 231 5.30 -30.25 -20.10
CA ASP A 231 6.62 -29.64 -20.26
C ASP A 231 6.57 -28.34 -21.09
N GLN A 232 5.46 -28.09 -21.79
CA GLN A 232 5.24 -26.89 -22.61
C GLN A 232 4.20 -25.94 -22.01
N CYS A 233 3.78 -26.12 -20.75
CA CYS A 233 2.73 -25.32 -20.13
C CYS A 233 3.29 -24.26 -19.17
N PRO A 234 3.25 -22.94 -19.52
CA PRO A 234 3.72 -21.88 -18.62
C PRO A 234 2.93 -21.80 -17.32
N ILE A 235 1.63 -22.15 -17.32
CA ILE A 235 0.80 -22.16 -16.10
C ILE A 235 1.36 -23.16 -15.08
N LYS A 236 1.81 -24.33 -15.55
CA LYS A 236 2.44 -25.35 -14.69
C LYS A 236 3.75 -24.81 -14.13
N TYR A 237 4.61 -24.26 -14.99
CA TYR A 237 5.88 -23.66 -14.61
C TYR A 237 5.69 -22.56 -13.55
N ASN A 238 4.74 -21.64 -13.77
CA ASN A 238 4.45 -20.54 -12.85
C ASN A 238 3.94 -21.04 -11.49
N TYR A 239 3.11 -22.09 -11.48
CA TYR A 239 2.62 -22.70 -10.26
C TYR A 239 3.76 -23.36 -9.46
N GLU A 240 4.64 -24.11 -10.12
CA GLU A 240 5.83 -24.71 -9.50
C GLU A 240 6.80 -23.64 -8.99
N PHE A 241 7.00 -22.56 -9.75
CA PHE A 241 7.84 -21.43 -9.36
C PHE A 241 7.29 -20.72 -8.12
N LEU A 242 5.98 -20.42 -8.09
CA LEU A 242 5.30 -19.80 -6.94
C LEU A 242 5.26 -20.71 -5.70
N GLN A 243 5.32 -22.02 -5.89
CA GLN A 243 5.33 -22.99 -4.79
C GLN A 243 6.61 -22.92 -3.93
N ARG A 244 7.70 -22.34 -4.45
CA ARG A 244 8.94 -22.15 -3.68
C ARG A 244 8.79 -21.10 -2.59
N ASP A 245 9.18 -21.42 -1.36
CA ASP A 245 9.03 -20.53 -0.20
C ASP A 245 9.79 -19.20 -0.36
N ASP A 246 10.99 -19.24 -0.95
CA ASP A 246 11.81 -18.05 -1.20
C ASP A 246 11.18 -17.12 -2.25
N VAL A 247 10.50 -17.68 -3.25
CA VAL A 247 9.75 -16.91 -4.25
C VAL A 247 8.54 -16.22 -3.60
N GLN A 248 7.79 -16.92 -2.75
CA GLN A 248 6.66 -16.33 -2.02
C GLN A 248 7.10 -15.17 -1.13
N GLU A 249 8.24 -15.32 -0.43
CA GLU A 249 8.82 -14.25 0.39
C GLU A 249 9.20 -13.03 -0.45
N LYS A 250 9.87 -13.23 -1.58
CA LYS A 250 10.29 -12.14 -2.48
C LYS A 250 9.09 -11.42 -3.12
N ILE A 251 8.07 -12.16 -3.56
CA ILE A 251 6.82 -11.56 -4.05
C ILE A 251 6.17 -10.73 -2.94
N THR A 252 6.12 -11.25 -1.72
CA THR A 252 5.55 -10.52 -0.57
C THR A 252 6.30 -9.22 -0.31
N LYS A 253 7.64 -9.23 -0.31
CA LYS A 253 8.46 -8.01 -0.17
C LYS A 253 8.22 -7.01 -1.30
N LEU A 254 8.11 -7.48 -2.55
CA LEU A 254 7.78 -6.63 -3.70
C LEU A 254 6.39 -6.00 -3.58
N LEU A 255 5.39 -6.76 -3.13
CA LEU A 255 4.03 -6.25 -2.88
C LEU A 255 4.02 -5.13 -1.84
N ILE A 256 4.67 -5.35 -0.70
CA ILE A 256 4.79 -4.35 0.37
C ILE A 256 5.50 -3.09 -0.15
N LYS A 257 6.62 -3.26 -0.86
CA LYS A 257 7.34 -2.15 -1.48
C LYS A 257 6.45 -1.39 -2.46
N GLY A 258 5.71 -2.09 -3.32
CA GLY A 258 4.74 -1.51 -4.24
C GLY A 258 3.68 -0.67 -3.51
N ILE A 259 3.10 -1.21 -2.43
CA ILE A 259 2.13 -0.52 -1.57
C ILE A 259 2.69 0.78 -1.03
N ILE A 260 3.84 0.71 -0.33
CA ILE A 260 4.43 1.86 0.36
C ILE A 260 4.85 2.93 -0.65
N THR A 261 5.54 2.55 -1.72
CA THR A 261 6.10 3.49 -2.70
C THR A 261 5.03 4.16 -3.57
N ASN A 262 3.85 3.54 -3.72
CA ASN A 262 2.76 4.08 -4.53
C ASN A 262 1.56 4.57 -3.72
N LYS A 263 1.58 4.47 -2.39
CA LYS A 263 0.43 4.73 -1.51
C LYS A 263 -0.81 3.95 -1.98
N ALA A 264 -0.60 2.68 -2.36
CA ALA A 264 -1.66 1.86 -2.93
C ALA A 264 -2.46 1.17 -1.83
N ILE A 265 -3.79 1.27 -1.91
CA ILE A 265 -4.71 0.49 -1.07
C ILE A 265 -5.04 -0.80 -1.84
N ILE A 266 -4.71 -1.94 -1.24
CA ILE A 266 -4.93 -3.26 -1.85
C ILE A 266 -5.95 -4.02 -1.02
N SER A 267 -6.99 -4.55 -1.68
CA SER A 267 -7.99 -5.42 -1.06
C SER A 267 -7.62 -6.90 -1.24
N THR A 268 -8.17 -7.77 -0.40
CA THR A 268 -7.91 -9.22 -0.51
C THR A 268 -8.35 -9.75 -1.88
N ARG A 269 -9.43 -9.19 -2.43
CA ARG A 269 -9.90 -9.52 -3.78
C ARG A 269 -8.86 -9.17 -4.84
N ALA A 270 -8.25 -7.99 -4.77
CA ALA A 270 -7.19 -7.60 -5.68
C ALA A 270 -5.94 -8.49 -5.54
N LEU A 271 -5.63 -8.93 -4.32
CA LEU A 271 -4.52 -9.87 -4.07
C LEU A 271 -4.78 -11.25 -4.70
N LEU A 272 -6.00 -11.80 -4.58
CA LEU A 272 -6.36 -13.08 -5.22
C LEU A 272 -6.31 -12.97 -6.75
N ASP A 273 -6.83 -11.87 -7.30
CA ASP A 273 -6.78 -11.60 -8.73
C ASP A 273 -5.34 -11.46 -9.24
N PHE A 274 -4.47 -10.78 -8.47
CA PHE A 274 -3.04 -10.73 -8.73
C PHE A 274 -2.39 -12.12 -8.77
N ILE A 275 -2.69 -13.00 -7.80
CA ILE A 275 -2.16 -14.37 -7.79
C ILE A 275 -2.59 -15.12 -9.05
N TYR A 276 -3.84 -14.95 -9.50
CA TYR A 276 -4.27 -15.50 -10.78
C TYR A 276 -3.46 -14.93 -11.94
N SER A 277 -3.33 -13.60 -12.03
CA SER A 277 -2.67 -12.92 -13.15
C SER A 277 -1.19 -13.27 -13.28
N ILE A 278 -0.47 -13.53 -12.17
CA ILE A 278 0.95 -13.95 -12.24
C ILE A 278 1.12 -15.45 -12.58
N LEU A 279 0.09 -16.26 -12.36
CA LEU A 279 0.08 -17.68 -12.71
C LEU A 279 -0.39 -17.93 -14.15
N VAL A 280 -1.34 -17.13 -14.62
CA VAL A 280 -2.02 -17.28 -15.91
C VAL A 280 -1.87 -16.01 -16.74
N ASP A 281 -0.99 -16.07 -17.74
CA ASP A 281 -0.82 -15.00 -18.72
C ASP A 281 -2.15 -14.65 -19.41
N VAL A 282 -2.33 -13.37 -19.76
CA VAL A 282 -3.54 -12.84 -20.43
C VAL A 282 -3.91 -13.61 -21.70
N ARG A 283 -2.93 -14.21 -22.40
CA ARG A 283 -3.14 -15.09 -23.57
C ARG A 283 -3.96 -16.33 -23.26
N PHE A 284 -3.97 -16.76 -21.99
CA PHE A 284 -4.72 -17.92 -21.52
C PHE A 284 -5.99 -17.54 -20.76
N ASP A 285 -6.32 -16.24 -20.67
CA ASP A 285 -7.49 -15.82 -19.93
C ASP A 285 -8.79 -16.14 -20.67
N ASN A 286 -9.78 -16.65 -19.94
CA ASN A 286 -11.12 -16.98 -20.45
C ASN A 286 -11.18 -17.88 -21.71
N ILE A 287 -10.10 -18.59 -22.07
CA ILE A 287 -10.11 -19.51 -23.22
C ILE A 287 -10.65 -20.89 -22.86
N SER A 288 -11.15 -21.61 -23.88
CA SER A 288 -11.54 -23.02 -23.75
C SER A 288 -10.33 -23.95 -23.73
N ARG A 289 -10.48 -25.13 -23.13
CA ARG A 289 -9.42 -26.15 -23.06
C ARG A 289 -8.85 -26.53 -24.44
N THR A 290 -9.70 -26.58 -25.47
CA THR A 290 -9.27 -26.89 -26.84
C THR A 290 -8.39 -25.79 -27.42
N LYS A 291 -8.75 -24.52 -27.18
CA LYS A 291 -7.93 -23.37 -27.58
C LYS A 291 -6.59 -23.35 -26.84
N LEU A 292 -6.61 -23.61 -25.52
CA LEU A 292 -5.38 -23.69 -24.72
C LEU A 292 -4.39 -24.70 -25.31
N LYS A 293 -4.84 -25.92 -25.60
CA LYS A 293 -3.97 -26.96 -26.21
C LYS A 293 -3.36 -26.52 -27.54
N ASN A 294 -4.14 -25.84 -28.38
CA ASN A 294 -3.65 -25.34 -29.68
C ASN A 294 -2.60 -24.25 -29.51
N ILE A 295 -2.76 -23.36 -28.52
CA ILE A 295 -1.76 -22.33 -28.20
C ILE A 295 -0.49 -23.00 -27.67
N LEU A 296 -0.60 -23.88 -26.66
CA LEU A 296 0.55 -24.57 -26.07
C LEU A 296 1.37 -25.37 -27.09
N LYS A 297 0.71 -25.97 -28.08
CA LYS A 297 1.38 -26.74 -29.14
C LYS A 297 2.27 -25.88 -30.03
N ASN A 298 1.92 -24.62 -30.23
CA ASN A 298 2.59 -23.71 -31.16
C ASN A 298 3.29 -22.55 -30.43
N LEU A 299 3.49 -22.66 -29.11
CA LEU A 299 4.08 -21.61 -28.31
C LEU A 299 5.59 -21.56 -28.56
N GLU A 300 6.07 -20.48 -29.16
CA GLU A 300 7.50 -20.26 -29.40
C GLU A 300 8.23 -19.91 -28.09
N ASP A 301 9.55 -20.15 -28.04
CA ASP A 301 10.37 -19.92 -26.85
C ASP A 301 10.26 -18.49 -26.30
N LYS A 302 10.25 -17.49 -27.19
CA LYS A 302 10.09 -16.09 -26.79
C LYS A 302 8.75 -15.87 -26.09
N ASP A 303 7.67 -16.40 -26.69
CA ASP A 303 6.33 -16.24 -26.12
C ASP A 303 6.20 -17.00 -24.80
N TYR A 304 6.89 -18.16 -24.68
CA TYR A 304 6.99 -18.90 -23.43
C TYR A 304 7.65 -18.05 -22.34
N ILE A 305 8.79 -17.40 -22.62
CA ILE A 305 9.49 -16.52 -21.68
C ILE A 305 8.57 -15.39 -21.21
N ASP A 306 7.80 -14.78 -22.12
CA ASP A 306 6.86 -13.72 -21.76
C ASP A 306 5.72 -14.25 -20.85
N CYS A 307 5.36 -15.53 -20.98
CA CYS A 307 4.35 -16.19 -20.12
C CYS A 307 4.89 -16.65 -18.76
N MET A 308 6.20 -16.53 -18.51
CA MET A 308 6.78 -16.96 -17.23
C MET A 308 6.55 -15.91 -16.14
N LEU A 309 6.34 -16.34 -14.90
CA LEU A 309 5.98 -15.49 -13.77
C LEU A 309 6.92 -14.28 -13.59
N PRO A 310 8.26 -14.42 -13.63
CA PRO A 310 9.15 -13.26 -13.54
C PRO A 310 8.90 -12.21 -14.64
N SER A 311 8.52 -12.63 -15.85
CA SER A 311 8.14 -11.71 -16.93
C SER A 311 6.81 -11.04 -16.66
N ILE A 312 5.79 -11.82 -16.29
CA ILE A 312 4.43 -11.32 -16.07
C ILE A 312 4.41 -10.27 -14.96
N LEU A 313 5.14 -10.50 -13.88
CA LEU A 313 5.14 -9.65 -12.68
C LEU A 313 5.48 -8.17 -12.97
N PHE A 314 6.25 -7.92 -14.02
CA PHE A 314 6.75 -6.59 -14.39
C PHE A 314 6.31 -6.16 -15.80
N THR A 315 5.23 -6.75 -16.32
CA THR A 315 4.67 -6.37 -17.62
C THR A 315 3.28 -5.81 -17.41
N GLU A 316 3.01 -4.61 -17.94
CA GLU A 316 1.72 -3.94 -17.78
C GLU A 316 0.56 -4.87 -18.15
N ASN A 317 -0.47 -4.84 -17.31
CA ASN A 317 -1.63 -5.70 -17.43
C ASN A 317 -2.88 -4.91 -17.07
N ASP A 318 -3.77 -4.73 -18.05
CA ASP A 318 -5.02 -3.98 -17.87
C ASP A 318 -5.95 -4.57 -16.80
N THR A 319 -5.75 -5.86 -16.46
CA THR A 319 -6.63 -6.57 -15.52
C THR A 319 -6.17 -6.49 -14.06
N SER A 320 -4.88 -6.22 -13.80
CA SER A 320 -4.33 -6.25 -12.44
C SER A 320 -3.69 -4.93 -12.03
N THR A 321 -4.34 -4.22 -11.11
CA THR A 321 -3.82 -2.98 -10.53
C THR A 321 -2.49 -3.20 -9.81
N ILE A 322 -2.32 -4.35 -9.15
CA ILE A 322 -1.10 -4.72 -8.43
C ILE A 322 0.07 -4.91 -9.39
N ILE A 323 -0.11 -5.62 -10.51
CA ILE A 323 0.96 -5.77 -11.51
C ILE A 323 1.41 -4.40 -12.03
N ASN A 324 0.47 -3.50 -12.33
CA ASN A 324 0.82 -2.15 -12.81
C ASN A 324 1.58 -1.31 -11.77
N ILE A 325 1.36 -1.55 -10.48
CA ILE A 325 2.17 -0.97 -9.41
C ILE A 325 3.59 -1.56 -9.44
N LEU A 326 3.71 -2.89 -9.56
CA LEU A 326 5.00 -3.59 -9.55
C LEU A 326 5.84 -3.32 -10.80
N THR A 327 5.25 -3.07 -11.97
CA THR A 327 5.97 -2.66 -13.19
C THR A 327 6.84 -1.40 -12.97
N LYS A 328 6.42 -0.48 -12.10
CA LYS A 328 7.23 0.70 -11.75
C LYS A 328 8.48 0.35 -10.94
N THR A 329 8.47 -0.82 -10.30
CA THR A 329 9.58 -1.39 -9.54
C THR A 329 10.40 -2.40 -10.35
N ASP A 330 10.19 -2.49 -11.68
CA ASP A 330 10.94 -3.41 -12.55
C ASP A 330 12.45 -3.24 -12.31
N PRO A 331 13.20 -4.33 -12.04
CA PRO A 331 14.64 -4.29 -11.84
C PRO A 331 15.40 -3.64 -13.01
N LEU A 332 14.85 -3.64 -14.23
CA LEU A 332 15.42 -2.96 -15.39
C LEU A 332 15.54 -1.43 -15.22
N ASN A 333 14.81 -0.84 -14.28
CA ASN A 333 14.91 0.58 -13.94
C ASN A 333 16.08 0.88 -12.99
N SER A 334 16.73 -0.14 -12.42
CA SER A 334 17.86 0.03 -11.52
C SER A 334 19.11 0.47 -12.28
N ARG A 335 19.78 1.51 -11.78
CA ARG A 335 21.05 2.01 -12.31
C ARG A 335 22.08 2.05 -11.21
N ASN A 336 23.11 1.22 -11.33
CA ASN A 336 24.30 1.23 -10.50
C ASN A 336 25.44 0.54 -11.26
N GLU A 337 26.66 0.75 -10.79
CA GLU A 337 27.89 0.25 -11.43
C GLU A 337 27.85 -1.28 -11.68
N TYR A 338 27.36 -2.05 -10.70
CA TYR A 338 27.24 -3.50 -10.81
C TYR A 338 26.22 -3.93 -11.88
N VAL A 339 25.04 -3.30 -11.92
CA VAL A 339 24.03 -3.56 -12.94
C VAL A 339 24.55 -3.19 -14.33
N ASP A 340 25.25 -2.07 -14.46
CA ASP A 340 25.83 -1.66 -15.74
C ASP A 340 26.89 -2.66 -16.23
N GLU A 341 27.72 -3.21 -15.33
CA GLU A 341 28.66 -4.28 -15.63
C GLU A 341 27.96 -5.57 -16.08
N LEU A 342 26.89 -5.99 -15.37
CA LEU A 342 26.08 -7.14 -15.78
C LEU A 342 25.48 -6.97 -17.18
N VAL A 343 24.96 -5.77 -17.50
CA VAL A 343 24.40 -5.46 -18.83
C VAL A 343 25.49 -5.57 -19.91
N ILE A 344 26.69 -5.04 -19.66
CA ILE A 344 27.81 -5.11 -20.61
C ILE A 344 28.21 -6.56 -20.85
N ASN A 345 28.40 -7.33 -19.77
CA ASN A 345 28.84 -8.72 -19.85
C ASN A 345 27.78 -9.61 -20.54
N LEU A 346 26.50 -9.44 -20.20
CA LEU A 346 25.40 -10.18 -20.83
C LEU A 346 25.30 -9.89 -22.33
N ASN A 347 25.51 -8.64 -22.75
CA ASN A 347 25.44 -8.28 -24.17
C ASN A 347 26.58 -8.86 -25.01
N ASN A 348 27.77 -9.01 -24.41
CA ASN A 348 28.99 -9.50 -25.05
C ASN A 348 29.21 -11.01 -24.91
N THR A 349 28.40 -11.68 -24.09
CA THR A 349 28.50 -13.12 -23.82
C THR A 349 28.23 -13.95 -25.08
N GLN A 350 29.08 -14.96 -25.30
CA GLN A 350 28.93 -15.96 -26.37
C GLN A 350 28.18 -17.22 -25.94
N ASN A 351 27.97 -17.41 -24.63
CA ASN A 351 27.28 -18.56 -24.05
C ASN A 351 26.30 -18.09 -22.97
N LEU A 352 25.05 -17.85 -23.37
CA LEU A 352 24.00 -17.33 -22.48
C LEU A 352 23.71 -18.27 -21.31
N LEU A 353 23.65 -19.59 -21.56
CA LEU A 353 23.39 -20.56 -20.50
C LEU A 353 24.44 -20.47 -19.39
N GLN A 354 25.73 -20.45 -19.76
CA GLN A 354 26.81 -20.37 -18.78
C GLN A 354 26.74 -19.07 -18.00
N PHE A 355 26.46 -17.95 -18.67
CA PHE A 355 26.30 -16.66 -17.99
C PHE A 355 25.16 -16.67 -16.96
N PHE A 356 24.03 -17.31 -17.24
CA PHE A 356 22.96 -17.47 -16.25
C PHE A 356 23.44 -18.30 -15.05
N ILE A 357 24.06 -19.46 -15.29
CA ILE A 357 24.57 -20.35 -14.22
C ILE A 357 25.61 -19.63 -13.33
N ASP A 358 26.47 -18.82 -13.93
CA ASP A 358 27.52 -18.09 -13.21
C ASP A 358 26.93 -17.01 -12.29
N ASN A 359 25.80 -16.41 -12.65
CA ASN A 359 25.22 -15.24 -11.96
C ASN A 359 23.99 -15.55 -11.07
N MET A 360 23.30 -16.67 -11.28
CA MET A 360 22.07 -17.03 -10.55
C MET A 360 21.89 -18.54 -10.41
N ASP A 361 21.11 -18.96 -9.41
CA ASP A 361 20.74 -20.36 -9.27
C ASP A 361 19.59 -20.72 -10.21
N ILE A 362 19.88 -21.53 -11.23
CA ILE A 362 18.89 -22.09 -12.15
C ILE A 362 19.01 -23.62 -12.22
N GLU A 363 19.57 -24.27 -11.20
CA GLU A 363 19.88 -25.71 -11.27
C GLU A 363 18.64 -26.56 -11.56
N ASN A 364 17.53 -26.24 -10.90
CA ASN A 364 16.26 -26.96 -11.01
C ASN A 364 15.33 -26.43 -12.11
N ASP A 365 15.76 -25.42 -12.89
CA ASP A 365 14.94 -24.84 -13.97
C ASP A 365 15.26 -25.49 -15.32
N PHE A 366 14.77 -26.71 -15.51
CA PHE A 366 15.00 -27.49 -16.73
C PHE A 366 14.45 -26.79 -17.98
N LYS A 367 13.31 -26.10 -17.88
CA LYS A 367 12.68 -25.47 -19.03
C LYS A 367 13.46 -24.24 -19.49
N LEU A 368 13.91 -23.41 -18.55
CA LEU A 368 14.78 -22.28 -18.87
C LEU A 368 16.10 -22.74 -19.48
N LYS A 369 16.71 -23.80 -18.93
CA LYS A 369 17.94 -24.39 -19.48
C LYS A 369 17.75 -24.86 -20.93
N GLU A 370 16.65 -25.55 -21.22
CA GLU A 370 16.29 -25.98 -22.59
C GLU A 370 16.21 -24.77 -23.54
N ILE A 371 15.52 -23.71 -23.14
CA ILE A 371 15.37 -22.48 -23.95
C ILE A 371 16.73 -21.79 -24.15
N LEU A 372 17.54 -21.68 -23.10
CA LEU A 372 18.87 -21.04 -23.16
C LEU A 372 19.83 -21.83 -24.07
N ASP A 373 19.81 -23.16 -24.02
CA ASP A 373 20.63 -24.00 -24.89
C ASP A 373 20.18 -23.94 -26.35
N ALA A 374 18.87 -23.97 -26.61
CA ALA A 374 18.31 -23.82 -27.95
C ALA A 374 18.70 -22.46 -28.60
N ASN A 375 18.88 -21.43 -27.77
CA ASN A 375 19.17 -20.06 -28.21
C ASN A 375 20.61 -19.60 -27.93
N LYS A 376 21.53 -20.55 -27.68
CA LYS A 376 22.90 -20.27 -27.20
C LYS A 376 23.77 -19.46 -28.18
N ASN A 377 23.66 -19.73 -29.49
CA ASN A 377 24.62 -19.24 -30.48
C ASN A 377 24.11 -18.15 -31.44
N MET A 378 22.79 -17.96 -31.60
CA MET A 378 22.21 -16.92 -32.47
C MET A 378 20.74 -16.61 -32.10
N PRO A 379 20.44 -16.06 -30.92
CA PRO A 379 19.11 -15.53 -30.70
C PRO A 379 18.89 -14.37 -31.67
N ASN A 380 17.75 -14.35 -32.36
CA ASN A 380 17.35 -13.17 -33.13
C ASN A 380 17.26 -11.95 -32.17
N ARG A 381 17.24 -10.73 -32.71
CA ARG A 381 17.26 -9.51 -31.88
C ARG A 381 16.12 -9.48 -30.86
N GLU A 382 14.95 -10.00 -31.22
CA GLU A 382 13.76 -10.02 -30.36
C GLU A 382 13.94 -10.99 -29.19
N MET A 383 14.40 -12.21 -29.46
CA MET A 383 14.69 -13.23 -28.46
C MET A 383 15.82 -12.82 -27.53
N LYS A 384 16.89 -12.20 -28.06
CA LYS A 384 17.98 -11.66 -27.24
C LYS A 384 17.44 -10.61 -26.26
N ASN A 385 16.59 -9.70 -26.73
CA ASN A 385 15.98 -8.69 -25.87
C ASN A 385 15.04 -9.32 -24.82
N ALA A 386 14.25 -10.32 -25.18
CA ALA A 386 13.37 -11.04 -24.25
C ALA A 386 14.19 -11.73 -23.14
N LEU A 387 15.27 -12.44 -23.51
CA LEU A 387 16.18 -13.09 -22.56
C LEU A 387 16.90 -12.10 -21.66
N ILE A 388 17.33 -10.94 -22.16
CA ILE A 388 17.95 -9.90 -21.32
C ILE A 388 16.96 -9.37 -20.30
N LYS A 389 15.73 -9.04 -20.72
CA LYS A 389 14.69 -8.58 -19.79
C LYS A 389 14.37 -9.66 -18.75
N TYR A 390 14.22 -10.89 -19.20
CA TYR A 390 13.93 -12.03 -18.33
C TYR A 390 15.07 -12.29 -17.34
N PHE A 391 16.34 -12.17 -17.75
CA PHE A 391 17.50 -12.30 -16.88
C PHE A 391 17.37 -11.37 -15.67
N PHE A 392 17.19 -10.07 -15.87
CA PHE A 392 17.10 -9.10 -14.77
C PHE A 392 15.87 -9.33 -13.88
N ARG A 393 14.74 -9.71 -14.48
CA ARG A 393 13.51 -10.03 -13.74
C ARG A 393 13.68 -11.28 -12.88
N LEU A 394 14.26 -12.35 -13.43
CA LEU A 394 14.58 -13.59 -12.71
C LEU A 394 15.69 -13.38 -11.68
N TYR A 395 16.63 -12.47 -11.93
CA TYR A 395 17.72 -12.14 -11.00
C TYR A 395 17.17 -11.63 -9.66
N THR A 396 16.02 -10.95 -9.64
CA THR A 396 15.30 -10.60 -8.40
C THR A 396 15.05 -11.83 -7.52
N PHE A 397 14.75 -12.99 -8.13
CA PHE A 397 14.42 -14.24 -7.46
C PHE A 397 15.61 -15.16 -7.22
N ASN A 398 16.53 -15.28 -8.17
CA ASN A 398 17.59 -16.29 -8.11
C ASN A 398 19.01 -15.69 -8.13
N GLY A 399 19.15 -14.36 -8.16
CA GLY A 399 20.45 -13.68 -8.20
C GLY A 399 21.29 -13.94 -6.97
N LYS A 400 22.61 -14.09 -7.17
CA LYS A 400 23.58 -14.29 -6.08
C LYS A 400 23.85 -13.01 -5.28
N GLU A 401 23.65 -11.85 -5.90
CA GLU A 401 23.77 -10.53 -5.27
C GLU A 401 22.45 -9.76 -5.37
N SER A 402 22.37 -8.57 -4.77
CA SER A 402 21.21 -7.68 -4.93
C SER A 402 21.49 -6.59 -5.95
N ILE A 403 20.65 -6.50 -6.98
CA ILE A 403 20.71 -5.44 -7.99
C ILE A 403 19.95 -4.17 -7.59
N ALA A 404 19.09 -4.25 -6.58
CA ALA A 404 18.24 -3.13 -6.17
C ALA A 404 18.95 -2.24 -5.14
N ASN A 405 19.03 -0.93 -5.42
CA ASN A 405 19.46 0.05 -4.42
C ASN A 405 18.30 0.44 -3.51
N GLU A 406 18.12 -0.30 -2.42
CA GLU A 406 16.97 -0.14 -1.51
C GLU A 406 17.30 0.69 -0.26
N LYS A 407 18.45 1.37 -0.21
CA LYS A 407 18.91 2.09 0.99
C LYS A 407 17.87 3.08 1.53
N LEU A 408 17.30 3.89 0.64
CA LEU A 408 16.32 4.92 1.01
C LEU A 408 14.98 4.31 1.42
N TYR A 409 14.54 3.25 0.74
CA TYR A 409 13.32 2.51 1.09
C TYR A 409 13.44 1.85 2.47
N ASN A 410 14.56 1.19 2.74
CA ASN A 410 14.82 0.55 4.02
C ASN A 410 14.94 1.58 5.15
N GLU A 411 15.60 2.72 4.90
CA GLU A 411 15.66 3.83 5.84
C GLU A 411 14.26 4.37 6.17
N PHE A 412 13.43 4.61 5.16
CA PHE A 412 12.06 5.09 5.35
C PHE A 412 11.23 4.10 6.20
N CYS A 413 11.25 2.81 5.86
CA CYS A 413 10.46 1.81 6.60
C CYS A 413 10.92 1.69 8.06
N ARG A 414 12.24 1.76 8.31
CA ARG A 414 12.79 1.74 9.66
C ARG A 414 12.38 2.98 10.46
N LEU A 415 12.43 4.17 9.85
CA LEU A 415 11.95 5.40 10.47
C LEU A 415 10.44 5.35 10.73
N LEU A 416 9.66 4.73 9.84
CA LEU A 416 8.22 4.52 10.00
C LEU A 416 7.90 3.61 11.18
N TYR A 417 8.66 2.53 11.37
CA TYR A 417 8.56 1.70 12.58
C TYR A 417 8.83 2.53 13.85
N TYR A 418 9.97 3.22 13.91
CA TYR A 418 10.33 4.03 15.09
C TYR A 418 9.35 5.18 15.37
N TRP A 419 8.77 5.76 14.32
CA TRP A 419 7.72 6.76 14.43
C TRP A 419 6.50 6.20 15.16
N ASN A 420 6.04 5.00 14.78
CA ASN A 420 4.83 4.40 15.34
C ASN A 420 5.05 3.82 16.75
N VAL A 421 6.26 3.37 17.12
CA VAL A 421 6.56 2.98 18.52
C VAL A 421 6.91 4.16 19.44
N GLY A 422 7.03 5.38 18.89
CA GLY A 422 7.35 6.58 19.68
C GLY A 422 8.82 6.70 20.09
N ASP A 423 9.77 6.11 19.36
CA ASP A 423 11.20 6.19 19.69
C ASP A 423 11.75 7.61 19.48
N ARG A 424 11.92 8.35 20.57
CA ARG A 424 12.31 9.76 20.55
C ARG A 424 13.66 10.01 19.87
N LYS A 425 14.59 9.06 19.93
CA LYS A 425 15.95 9.23 19.39
C LYS A 425 15.91 9.27 17.87
N ASN A 426 15.29 8.27 17.24
CA ASN A 426 15.18 8.19 15.78
C ASN A 426 14.22 9.26 15.24
N ILE A 427 13.16 9.59 15.97
CA ILE A 427 12.25 10.69 15.61
C ILE A 427 12.98 12.04 15.61
N LYS A 428 13.91 12.27 16.53
CA LYS A 428 14.75 13.50 16.51
C LYS A 428 15.63 13.55 15.26
N GLU A 429 16.18 12.43 14.83
CA GLU A 429 16.96 12.35 13.59
C GLU A 429 16.09 12.62 12.35
N LEU A 430 14.90 12.02 12.29
CA LEU A 430 13.90 12.29 11.25
C LEU A 430 13.58 13.79 11.17
N ASN A 431 13.23 14.41 12.31
CA ASN A 431 12.95 15.84 12.36
C ASN A 431 14.10 16.68 11.81
N LYS A 432 15.35 16.37 12.18
CA LYS A 432 16.53 17.07 11.66
C LYS A 432 16.62 16.97 10.13
N LYS A 433 16.43 15.77 9.56
CA LYS A 433 16.46 15.56 8.11
C LYS A 433 15.36 16.33 7.38
N ILE A 434 14.15 16.38 7.95
CA ILE A 434 13.03 17.11 7.37
C ILE A 434 13.24 18.62 7.47
N MET A 435 13.72 19.13 8.62
CA MET A 435 14.07 20.54 8.79
C MET A 435 15.12 20.99 7.76
N GLU A 436 16.18 20.20 7.57
CA GLU A 436 17.18 20.48 6.53
C GLU A 436 16.54 20.57 5.14
N SER A 437 15.65 19.64 4.80
CA SER A 437 14.90 19.68 3.54
C SER A 437 13.98 20.90 3.42
N ILE A 438 13.40 21.39 4.52
CA ILE A 438 12.57 22.60 4.55
C ILE A 438 13.40 23.83 4.15
N TYR A 439 14.56 24.03 4.78
CA TYR A 439 15.48 25.13 4.43
C TYR A 439 15.97 25.04 2.97
N LEU A 440 16.18 23.83 2.46
CA LEU A 440 16.69 23.60 1.10
C LEU A 440 15.60 23.58 0.01
N TRP A 441 14.32 23.59 0.35
CA TRP A 441 13.21 23.42 -0.61
C TRP A 441 13.24 24.46 -1.75
N ASN A 442 13.59 25.69 -1.42
CA ASN A 442 13.72 26.81 -2.36
C ASN A 442 15.18 27.10 -2.75
N GLY A 443 16.09 26.15 -2.51
CA GLY A 443 17.52 26.25 -2.72
C GLY A 443 18.28 26.75 -1.49
N GLN A 444 19.60 26.64 -1.53
CA GLN A 444 20.48 27.03 -0.41
C GLN A 444 20.46 28.55 -0.14
N ALA A 445 20.16 28.91 1.11
CA ALA A 445 20.26 30.24 1.70
C ALA A 445 21.44 30.30 2.69
N ASP A 446 21.67 31.45 3.30
CA ASP A 446 22.64 31.60 4.40
C ASP A 446 22.12 30.92 5.68
N ARG A 447 22.93 30.94 6.75
CA ARG A 447 22.58 30.28 8.01
C ARG A 447 21.33 30.89 8.61
N ASP A 448 20.45 30.02 9.13
CA ASP A 448 19.19 30.39 9.78
C ASP A 448 18.25 31.20 8.86
N GLU A 449 18.42 31.07 7.55
CA GLU A 449 17.58 31.72 6.54
C GLU A 449 16.93 30.71 5.59
N ILE A 450 15.77 31.07 5.07
CA ILE A 450 15.08 30.32 4.03
C ILE A 450 14.82 31.19 2.81
N ASN A 451 14.99 30.62 1.61
CA ASN A 451 14.70 31.32 0.37
C ASN A 451 13.18 31.37 0.10
N ILE A 452 12.69 32.51 -0.36
CA ILE A 452 11.32 32.69 -0.86
C ILE A 452 11.26 32.27 -2.34
N ASN A 453 10.18 31.59 -2.73
CA ASN A 453 10.01 31.15 -4.10
C ASN A 453 9.56 32.30 -5.03
N LEU A 454 10.49 32.84 -5.82
CA LEU A 454 10.24 33.92 -6.78
C LEU A 454 10.05 33.42 -8.23
N GLY A 455 9.93 32.10 -8.41
CA GLY A 455 9.86 31.47 -9.73
C GLY A 455 11.07 31.80 -10.61
N LYS A 456 10.83 32.19 -11.87
CA LYS A 456 11.90 32.45 -12.84
C LYS A 456 12.88 33.56 -12.43
N LYS A 457 12.47 34.48 -11.55
CA LYS A 457 13.33 35.60 -11.12
C LYS A 457 14.47 35.15 -10.18
N GLN A 458 14.34 33.96 -9.58
CA GLN A 458 15.31 33.44 -8.62
C GLN A 458 16.68 33.08 -9.22
N SER A 459 16.78 32.98 -10.56
CA SER A 459 18.07 32.86 -11.25
C SER A 459 18.88 34.15 -11.26
N LYS A 460 18.21 35.31 -11.08
CA LYS A 460 18.86 36.63 -11.10
C LYS A 460 19.20 37.13 -9.71
N TYR A 461 18.29 36.95 -8.76
CA TYR A 461 18.46 37.34 -7.37
C TYR A 461 17.69 36.38 -6.47
N LYS A 462 18.17 36.16 -5.24
CA LYS A 462 17.43 35.44 -4.20
C LYS A 462 16.83 36.44 -3.24
N VAL A 463 15.69 36.06 -2.67
CA VAL A 463 15.11 36.73 -1.52
C VAL A 463 15.08 35.69 -0.41
N SER A 464 15.65 36.02 0.73
CA SER A 464 15.70 35.18 1.92
C SER A 464 15.18 35.94 3.13
N GLN A 465 14.78 35.17 4.14
CA GLN A 465 14.29 35.67 5.41
C GLN A 465 14.73 34.74 6.54
N GLU A 466 14.90 35.27 7.74
CA GLU A 466 15.37 34.51 8.91
C GLU A 466 14.31 33.52 9.40
N LEU A 467 14.59 32.23 9.52
CA LEU A 467 13.63 31.24 10.02
C LEU A 467 14.29 30.46 11.15
N GLU A 468 13.68 30.47 12.33
CA GLU A 468 14.15 29.68 13.48
C GLU A 468 13.18 28.53 13.74
N LEU A 469 13.27 27.50 12.89
CA LEU A 469 12.37 26.35 12.91
C LEU A 469 12.69 25.41 14.07
N ARG A 470 11.66 24.91 14.76
CA ARG A 470 11.80 23.83 15.76
C ARG A 470 10.69 22.79 15.64
N PRO A 471 10.97 21.52 15.99
CA PRO A 471 9.93 20.50 16.09
C PRO A 471 8.92 20.88 17.17
N GLY A 472 7.63 20.81 16.84
CA GLY A 472 6.53 20.94 17.78
C GLY A 472 6.42 19.72 18.72
N LYS A 473 5.50 19.80 19.68
CA LYS A 473 5.17 18.63 20.51
C LYS A 473 4.36 17.64 19.68
N ASN A 474 4.80 16.39 19.68
CA ASN A 474 4.03 15.27 19.18
C ASN A 474 3.69 14.38 20.38
N GLU A 475 2.42 14.01 20.52
CA GLU A 475 1.99 13.05 21.53
C GLU A 475 2.30 11.64 21.00
N PHE A 476 3.34 11.01 21.53
CA PHE A 476 3.68 9.63 21.21
C PHE A 476 3.23 8.71 22.33
N LYS A 477 2.58 7.60 21.98
CA LYS A 477 2.44 6.46 22.88
C LYS A 477 3.70 5.62 22.70
N GLU A 478 4.60 5.66 23.68
CA GLU A 478 5.78 4.78 23.70
C GLU A 478 5.31 3.33 23.81
N SER A 479 5.81 2.46 22.93
CA SER A 479 5.49 1.04 22.89
C SER A 479 6.76 0.22 22.72
N ASP A 480 6.82 -0.92 23.42
CA ASP A 480 7.88 -1.92 23.28
C ASP A 480 7.50 -3.04 22.28
N GLU A 481 6.42 -2.85 21.50
CA GLU A 481 5.98 -3.78 20.48
C GLU A 481 7.06 -3.97 19.41
N LYS A 482 7.51 -5.21 19.23
CA LYS A 482 8.49 -5.58 18.19
C LYS A 482 7.89 -5.61 16.79
N GLU A 483 6.57 -5.80 16.72
CA GLU A 483 5.81 -5.91 15.49
C GLU A 483 4.52 -5.13 15.64
N ILE A 484 4.34 -4.14 14.78
CA ILE A 484 3.18 -3.25 14.81
C ILE A 484 2.24 -3.61 13.66
N LEU A 485 1.01 -3.98 14.01
CA LEU A 485 -0.03 -4.36 13.05
C LEU A 485 -0.92 -3.17 12.66
N LYS A 486 -1.14 -2.25 13.60
CA LYS A 486 -1.90 -1.01 13.39
C LYS A 486 -0.95 0.18 13.41
N PHE A 487 -0.83 0.89 12.30
CA PHE A 487 0.10 2.01 12.21
C PHE A 487 -0.35 3.05 11.19
N ILE A 488 0.17 4.27 11.34
CA ILE A 488 0.04 5.33 10.34
C ILE A 488 1.20 5.17 9.35
N SER A 489 0.88 5.18 8.05
CA SER A 489 1.84 4.94 6.96
C SER A 489 2.61 6.19 6.50
N GLU A 490 2.41 7.31 7.18
CA GLU A 490 3.01 8.63 6.91
C GLU A 490 3.49 9.28 8.20
N PHE A 491 4.50 10.14 8.10
CA PHE A 491 4.94 10.95 9.24
C PHE A 491 4.07 12.20 9.39
N LEU A 492 3.44 12.39 10.55
CA LEU A 492 2.70 13.60 10.88
C LEU A 492 3.57 14.51 11.76
N LEU A 493 4.34 15.40 11.15
CA LEU A 493 5.32 16.24 11.85
C LEU A 493 4.80 17.64 12.08
N ASN A 494 4.86 18.09 13.33
CA ASN A 494 4.57 19.47 13.71
C ASN A 494 5.85 20.29 13.75
N PHE A 495 5.80 21.50 13.21
CA PHE A 495 6.88 22.48 13.28
C PHE A 495 6.35 23.85 13.74
N GLU A 496 7.23 24.60 14.40
CA GLU A 496 6.98 25.94 14.92
C GLU A 496 8.13 26.86 14.51
N ASP A 497 7.82 28.07 14.02
CA ASP A 497 8.80 29.15 13.88
C ASP A 497 8.85 29.96 15.18
N ARG A 498 10.03 30.05 15.80
CA ARG A 498 10.18 30.80 17.06
C ARG A 498 10.03 32.31 16.94
N ILE A 499 10.23 32.84 15.74
CA ILE A 499 10.16 34.28 15.50
C ILE A 499 8.69 34.72 15.47
N THR A 500 7.83 33.94 14.82
CA THR A 500 6.43 34.29 14.57
C THR A 500 5.41 33.49 15.42
N ASP A 501 5.85 32.47 16.18
CA ASP A 501 5.00 31.46 16.86
C ASP A 501 4.04 30.73 15.90
N ASN A 502 4.32 30.77 14.59
CA ASN A 502 3.52 30.09 13.58
C ASN A 502 3.70 28.59 13.67
N LYS A 503 2.59 27.86 13.75
CA LYS A 503 2.55 26.40 13.85
C LYS A 503 1.95 25.80 12.60
N ALA A 504 2.65 24.80 12.06
CA ALA A 504 2.19 24.06 10.89
C ALA A 504 2.51 22.58 11.04
N GLN A 505 1.58 21.74 10.57
CA GLN A 505 1.76 20.30 10.48
C GLN A 505 1.99 19.92 9.02
N VAL A 506 2.82 18.90 8.80
CA VAL A 506 3.08 18.32 7.49
C VAL A 506 2.98 16.81 7.54
N SER A 507 2.26 16.21 6.57
CA SER A 507 2.28 14.78 6.33
C SER A 507 3.36 14.42 5.31
N ILE A 508 4.15 13.38 5.60
CA ILE A 508 5.25 12.93 4.73
C ILE A 508 5.12 11.44 4.45
N ASP A 509 4.72 11.12 3.21
CA ASP A 509 4.74 9.78 2.65
C ASP A 509 6.12 9.41 2.07
N TYR A 510 6.27 8.19 1.55
CA TYR A 510 7.52 7.74 0.96
C TYR A 510 7.97 8.61 -0.23
N LYS A 511 7.05 9.00 -1.11
CA LYS A 511 7.44 9.71 -2.35
C LYS A 511 7.92 11.11 -2.04
N LEU A 512 7.25 11.80 -1.11
CA LEU A 512 7.72 13.08 -0.61
C LEU A 512 9.06 12.91 0.11
N TYR A 513 9.22 11.88 0.96
CA TYR A 513 10.51 11.60 1.61
C TYR A 513 11.64 11.38 0.59
N GLU A 514 11.37 10.67 -0.51
CA GLU A 514 12.32 10.48 -1.61
C GLU A 514 12.70 11.80 -2.28
N LEU A 515 11.72 12.65 -2.59
CA LEU A 515 11.99 13.97 -3.14
C LEU A 515 12.82 14.81 -2.17
N LEU A 516 12.47 14.83 -0.89
CA LEU A 516 13.18 15.58 0.14
C LEU A 516 14.63 15.06 0.33
N SER A 517 14.86 13.76 0.14
CA SER A 517 16.22 13.20 0.10
C SER A 517 17.02 13.68 -1.11
N LYS A 518 16.40 13.77 -2.29
CA LYS A 518 17.05 14.39 -3.47
C LYS A 518 17.36 15.85 -3.18
N VAL A 519 16.46 16.58 -2.52
CA VAL A 519 16.64 18.00 -2.15
C VAL A 519 17.85 18.20 -1.25
N ARG A 520 18.04 17.35 -0.23
CA ARG A 520 19.25 17.37 0.62
C ARG A 520 20.53 17.13 -0.17
N ASN A 521 20.45 16.37 -1.27
CA ASN A 521 21.56 16.14 -2.19
C ASN A 521 21.70 17.23 -3.28
N GLY A 522 21.08 18.40 -3.08
CA GLY A 522 21.21 19.56 -3.98
C GLY A 522 20.21 19.60 -5.14
N TYR A 523 19.26 18.66 -5.20
CA TYR A 523 18.19 18.71 -6.19
C TYR A 523 17.22 19.87 -5.88
N ARG A 524 16.71 20.52 -6.92
CA ARG A 524 15.71 21.57 -6.76
C ARG A 524 14.37 21.13 -7.40
N PRO A 525 13.27 21.07 -6.63
CA PRO A 525 11.98 20.62 -7.15
C PRO A 525 11.49 21.50 -8.30
N ASN A 526 11.08 20.85 -9.38
CA ASN A 526 10.56 21.52 -10.57
C ASN A 526 9.07 21.93 -10.39
N LYS A 527 8.50 22.62 -11.40
CA LYS A 527 7.11 23.11 -11.32
C LYS A 527 6.10 21.97 -11.13
N LYS A 528 6.30 20.83 -11.81
CA LYS A 528 5.39 19.68 -11.74
C LYS A 528 5.42 19.05 -10.35
N GLU A 529 6.60 18.82 -9.78
CA GLU A 529 6.76 18.27 -8.44
C GLU A 529 6.19 19.21 -7.37
N ARG A 530 6.39 20.53 -7.50
CA ARG A 530 5.76 21.51 -6.59
C ARG A 530 4.24 21.50 -6.66
N THR A 531 3.66 21.22 -7.83
CA THR A 531 2.22 21.03 -7.99
C THR A 531 1.76 19.70 -7.42
N GLU A 532 2.53 18.63 -7.60
CA GLU A 532 2.25 17.31 -7.02
C GLU A 532 2.27 17.35 -5.48
N TYR A 533 3.24 18.07 -4.90
CA TYR A 533 3.38 18.28 -3.45
C TYR A 533 2.94 19.70 -3.05
N ILE A 534 1.73 20.09 -3.47
CA ILE A 534 1.17 21.41 -3.15
C ILE A 534 1.00 21.60 -1.65
N ASN A 535 0.53 20.59 -0.91
CA ASN A 535 0.37 20.64 0.55
C ASN A 535 1.70 20.91 1.26
N PHE A 536 2.82 20.34 0.76
CA PHE A 536 4.15 20.64 1.30
C PHE A 536 4.55 22.09 1.00
N SER A 537 4.25 22.59 -0.21
CA SER A 537 4.52 23.98 -0.58
C SER A 537 3.68 24.97 0.24
N GLU A 538 2.42 24.65 0.52
CA GLU A 538 1.53 25.42 1.39
C GLU A 538 2.00 25.40 2.84
N PHE A 539 2.44 24.24 3.32
CA PHE A 539 3.09 24.11 4.63
C PHE A 539 4.31 25.04 4.75
N ILE A 540 5.20 25.05 3.74
CA ILE A 540 6.35 25.95 3.70
C ILE A 540 5.87 27.41 3.75
N ASN A 541 4.93 27.80 2.88
CA ASN A 541 4.42 29.16 2.86
C ASN A 541 3.80 29.59 4.21
N LYS A 542 3.05 28.69 4.86
CA LYS A 542 2.41 28.94 6.16
C LYS A 542 3.43 29.13 7.27
N ILE A 543 4.51 28.36 7.29
CA ILE A 543 5.55 28.49 8.32
C ILE A 543 6.52 29.64 8.02
N THR A 544 6.65 30.03 6.76
CA THR A 544 7.46 31.17 6.31
C THR A 544 6.65 32.46 6.15
N ASP A 545 5.42 32.54 6.67
CA ASP A 545 4.49 33.62 6.36
C ASP A 545 5.15 35.02 6.44
N ILE A 546 5.13 35.71 5.30
CA ILE A 546 5.82 36.98 5.08
C ILE A 546 5.03 38.12 5.73
N GLU A 547 3.70 37.98 5.83
CA GLU A 547 2.82 39.05 6.33
C GLU A 547 3.04 39.35 7.82
N ASN A 548 3.61 38.40 8.57
CA ASN A 548 3.88 38.51 10.00
C ASN A 548 5.35 38.86 10.32
N ARG A 549 6.11 39.36 9.34
CA ARG A 549 7.55 39.65 9.50
C ARG A 549 7.83 41.11 9.17
N ASP A 550 7.77 41.95 10.21
CA ASP A 550 7.90 43.41 10.06
C ASP A 550 9.36 43.89 9.86
N ASP A 551 10.38 43.08 10.15
CA ASP A 551 11.68 43.70 10.46
C ASP A 551 12.79 43.54 9.42
N GLN A 552 12.99 42.38 8.74
CA GLN A 552 14.14 42.19 7.81
C GLN A 552 13.88 41.18 6.66
N ILE A 553 14.08 41.61 5.41
CA ILE A 553 14.12 40.75 4.20
C ILE A 553 15.47 40.94 3.49
N MET A 554 16.14 39.84 3.14
CA MET A 554 17.43 39.89 2.47
C MET A 554 17.32 39.59 0.98
N PHE A 555 18.03 40.38 0.17
CA PHE A 555 18.13 40.26 -1.27
C PHE A 555 19.59 40.01 -1.64
N SER A 556 19.88 38.87 -2.28
CA SER A 556 21.23 38.56 -2.77
C SER A 556 21.25 38.47 -4.28
N CYS A 557 22.14 39.19 -4.96
CA CYS A 557 22.30 39.07 -6.41
C CYS A 557 23.06 37.78 -6.79
N ASN A 558 22.55 37.02 -7.76
CA ASN A 558 23.21 35.81 -8.28
C ASN A 558 24.05 36.07 -9.54
N MET A 559 24.12 37.31 -10.02
CA MET A 559 24.77 37.67 -11.30
C MET A 559 26.01 38.54 -11.04
N GLY A 560 27.21 37.93 -11.01
CA GLY A 560 28.49 38.63 -10.94
C GLY A 560 29.54 37.95 -10.06
N LYS A 561 30.80 38.42 -10.12
CA LYS A 561 31.89 38.02 -9.20
C LYS A 561 31.72 38.61 -7.79
N ASP A 562 30.82 39.59 -7.64
CA ASP A 562 30.51 40.25 -6.37
C ASP A 562 29.13 39.80 -5.87
N ASN A 563 29.11 39.02 -4.78
CA ASN A 563 27.89 38.62 -4.08
C ASN A 563 27.36 39.79 -3.24
N LYS A 564 26.87 40.86 -3.89
CA LYS A 564 26.23 41.98 -3.17
C LYS A 564 24.95 41.50 -2.49
N LYS A 565 24.85 41.74 -1.18
CA LYS A 565 23.66 41.48 -0.36
C LYS A 565 23.06 42.80 0.07
N PHE A 566 21.74 42.89 -0.01
CA PHE A 566 20.97 44.04 0.46
C PHE A 566 19.96 43.55 1.48
N VAL A 567 19.84 44.25 2.60
CA VAL A 567 18.80 43.99 3.61
C VAL A 567 17.79 45.11 3.52
N LEU A 568 16.53 44.76 3.31
CA LEU A 568 15.39 45.62 3.52
C LEU A 568 15.01 45.52 4.99
N GLU A 569 15.14 46.61 5.73
CA GLU A 569 14.80 46.68 7.15
C GLU A 569 13.96 47.93 7.45
N VAL A 570 13.20 47.89 8.54
CA VAL A 570 12.46 49.05 9.04
C VAL A 570 13.38 49.86 9.96
N ASP A 571 13.47 51.17 9.71
CA ASP A 571 14.31 52.06 10.52
C ASP A 571 13.60 52.54 11.80
N TYR A 572 14.30 53.34 12.61
CA TYR A 572 13.77 53.86 13.88
C TYR A 572 12.49 54.70 13.70
N ASP A 573 12.30 55.30 12.52
CA ASP A 573 11.17 56.16 12.21
C ASP A 573 10.00 55.37 11.59
N GLY A 574 10.16 54.06 11.37
CA GLY A 574 9.16 53.18 10.76
C GLY A 574 9.20 53.14 9.23
N ASP A 575 10.21 53.73 8.61
CA ASP A 575 10.39 53.75 7.15
C ASP A 575 11.24 52.57 6.67
N PHE A 576 10.94 52.04 5.49
CA PHE A 576 11.72 50.97 4.86
C PHE A 576 13.04 51.51 4.28
N ARG A 577 14.18 50.93 4.68
CA ARG A 577 15.50 51.24 4.11
C ARG A 577 16.21 50.01 3.55
N PHE A 578 16.98 50.22 2.48
CA PHE A 578 17.89 49.20 1.93
C PHE A 578 19.33 49.45 2.39
N VAL A 579 19.93 48.47 3.05
CA VAL A 579 21.33 48.51 3.51
C VAL A 579 22.15 47.46 2.77
N GLU A 580 23.27 47.85 2.15
CA GLU A 580 24.22 46.90 1.55
C GLU A 580 25.06 46.25 2.67
N ARG A 581 25.11 44.91 2.71
CA ARG A 581 25.88 44.11 3.68
C ARG A 581 27.09 43.46 3.04
#